data_AF-A0A317G5M8-F1
#
_entry.id   AF-A0A317G5M8-F1
#
_cell.length_a   1.000
_cell.length_b   1.000
_cell.length_c   1.000
_cell.angle_alpha   90.00
_cell.angle_beta   90.00
_cell.angle_gamma   90.00
#
_symmetry.space_group_name_H-M   'P 1'
#
loop_
_entity.id
_entity.type
_entity.pdbx_description
1 polymer ?
#
loop_
_entity_poly.entity_id
_entity_poly.type
_entity_poly.pdbx_seq_one_letter_code
_entity_poly.pdbx_strand_id
1 'polypeptide(L)' 'MATALSPILGYQKSASIAKQALHEEKTIREIVFEQKLMDPEKLDVVLDPMSMVGMIRSA' A
#
# COMPACT_ATOMS: atom_id res chain seq x y z
N MET A 1 2.85 4.22 -5.30
CA MET A 1 2.83 5.46 -4.48
C MET A 1 2.59 5.05 -3.02
N ALA A 2 3.58 5.18 -2.14
CA ALA A 2 3.50 4.73 -0.74
C ALA A 2 2.53 5.56 0.13
N THR A 3 1.99 6.65 -0.41
CA THR A 3 1.01 7.54 0.24
C THR A 3 -0.35 6.88 0.48
N ALA A 4 -0.76 5.91 -0.35
CA ALA A 4 -2.02 5.17 -0.15
C ALA A 4 -2.01 4.28 1.10
N LEU A 5 -0.82 3.89 1.57
CA LEU A 5 -0.65 2.99 2.72
C LEU A 5 -0.53 3.76 4.05
N SER A 6 -0.16 5.04 4.01
CA SER A 6 0.01 5.90 5.18
C SER A 6 -1.20 5.95 6.12
N PRO A 7 -2.46 6.07 5.65
CA PRO A 7 -3.62 6.08 6.56
C PRO A 7 -3.94 4.71 7.18
N ILE A 8 -3.39 3.61 6.65
CA ILE A 8 -3.82 2.25 7.06
C ILE A 8 -2.75 1.54 7.88
N LEU A 9 -1.50 1.61 7.44
CA LEU A 9 -0.36 1.03 8.15
C LEU A 9 0.33 2.06 9.06
N GLY A 10 -0.01 3.34 8.92
CA GLY A 10 0.69 4.45 9.54
C GLY A 10 1.89 4.91 8.71
N TYR A 11 2.23 6.20 8.85
CA TYR A 11 3.32 6.84 8.09
C TYR A 11 4.67 6.14 8.29
N GLN A 12 5.03 5.80 9.53
CA GLN A 12 6.30 5.13 9.83
C GLN A 12 6.43 3.76 9.16
N LYS A 13 5.40 2.91 9.26
CA LYS A 13 5.44 1.58 8.63
C LYS A 13 5.47 1.69 7.12
N SER A 14 4.66 2.58 6.53
CA SER A 14 4.63 2.78 5.08
C SER A 14 5.99 3.26 4.54
N ALA A 15 6.67 4.16 5.27
CA ALA A 15 8.01 4.60 4.92
C ALA A 15 9.06 3.49 5.05
N SER A 16 8.99 2.66 6.10
CA SER A 16 9.87 1.49 6.26
C SER A 16 9.68 0.48 5.13
N ILE A 17 8.43 0.12 4.81
CA ILE A 17 8.11 -0.83 3.75
C ILE A 17 8.57 -0.30 2.39
N ALA A 18 8.38 1.00 2.12
CA ALA A 18 8.85 1.60 0.86
C ALA A 18 10.38 1.57 0.73
N LYS A 19 11.10 1.86 1.82
CA LYS A 19 12.57 1.74 1.84
C LYS A 19 13.02 0.29 1.67
N GLN A 20 12.35 -0.64 2.32
CA GLN A 20 12.67 -2.06 2.24
C GLN A 20 12.36 -2.62 0.84
N ALA A 21 11.26 -2.20 0.21
CA ALA A 21 10.91 -2.53 -1.17
C ALA A 21 12.01 -2.09 -2.16
N LEU A 22 12.50 -0.87 -1.97
CA LEU A 22 13.60 -0.34 -2.78
C LEU A 22 14.93 -1.06 -2.52
N HIS A 23 15.20 -1.45 -1.28
CA HIS A 23 16.46 -2.11 -0.90
C HIS A 23 16.51 -3.59 -1.29
N GLU A 24 15.38 -4.30 -1.17
CA GLU A 24 15.28 -5.72 -1.49
C GLU A 24 14.89 -5.99 -2.96
N GLU A 25 14.71 -4.93 -3.76
CA GLU A 25 14.16 -5.01 -5.13
C GLU A 25 12.82 -5.76 -5.21
N LYS A 26 12.04 -5.70 -4.12
CA LYS A 26 10.72 -6.33 -3.99
C LYS A 26 9.63 -5.30 -4.13
N THR A 27 8.44 -5.76 -4.51
CA THR A 27 7.25 -4.93 -4.50
C THR A 27 6.73 -4.71 -3.09
N ILE A 28 6.06 -3.58 -2.86
CA ILE A 28 5.40 -3.30 -1.59
C ILE A 28 4.41 -4.41 -1.22
N ARG A 29 3.76 -5.04 -2.22
CA ARG A 29 2.86 -6.17 -2.02
C ARG A 29 3.56 -7.38 -1.42
N GLU A 30 4.71 -7.76 -1.95
CA GLU A 30 5.48 -8.90 -1.45
C GLU A 30 5.90 -8.69 0.00
N ILE A 31 6.42 -7.50 0.33
CA ILE A 31 6.85 -7.19 1.71
C ILE A 31 5.68 -7.19 2.69
N VAL A 32 4.54 -6.62 2.29
CA VAL A 32 3.32 -6.61 3.13
C VAL A 32 2.82 -8.04 3.37
N PHE A 33 2.89 -8.91 2.36
CA PHE A 33 2.56 -10.32 2.47
C PHE A 33 3.53 -11.10 3.37
N GLU A 34 4.84 -10.95 3.14
CA GLU A 34 5.90 -11.61 3.92
C GLU A 34 5.80 -11.25 5.41
N GLN A 35 5.56 -9.97 5.70
CA GLN A 35 5.45 -9.48 7.07
C GLN A 35 4.04 -9.64 7.65
N LYS A 36 3.08 -10.21 6.90
CA LYS A 36 1.65 -10.32 7.27
C LYS A 36 1.10 -9.01 7.84
N LEU A 37 1.52 -7.88 7.28
CA LEU A 37 1.14 -6.55 7.76
C LEU A 37 -0.29 -6.19 7.35
N MET A 38 -0.81 -6.83 6.30
CA MET A 38 -2.14 -6.62 5.78
C MET A 38 -2.60 -7.84 4.97
N ASP A 39 -3.91 -8.04 4.91
CA ASP A 39 -4.51 -9.03 4.02
C ASP A 39 -4.36 -8.64 2.54
N PRO A 40 -4.11 -9.61 1.63
CA PRO A 40 -4.07 -9.38 0.18
C PRO A 40 -5.26 -8.60 -0.35
N GLU A 41 -6.45 -8.95 0.12
CA GLU A 41 -7.70 -8.37 -0.36
C GLU A 41 -7.79 -6.88 -0.04
N LYS A 42 -7.37 -6.49 1.17
CA LYS A 42 -7.30 -5.07 1.53
C LYS A 42 -6.20 -4.37 0.76
N LEU A 43 -5.06 -5.02 0.54
CA LEU A 43 -3.98 -4.42 -0.22
C LEU A 43 -4.38 -4.18 -1.68
N ASP A 44 -5.13 -5.09 -2.30
CA ASP A 44 -5.70 -4.89 -3.64
C ASP A 44 -6.60 -3.67 -3.65
N VAL A 45 -7.53 -3.54 -2.69
CA VAL A 45 -8.44 -2.39 -2.59
C VAL A 45 -7.69 -1.06 -2.43
N VAL A 46 -6.56 -1.07 -1.70
CA VAL A 46 -5.74 0.11 -1.39
C VAL A 46 -4.80 0.47 -2.53
N LEU A 47 -4.24 -0.53 -3.21
CA LEU A 47 -3.41 -0.36 -4.39
C LEU A 47 -4.24 -0.19 -5.67
N ASP A 48 -5.57 -0.34 -5.59
CA ASP A 48 -6.46 -0.15 -6.72
C ASP A 48 -6.39 1.32 -7.20
N PRO A 49 -5.98 1.55 -8.46
CA PRO A 49 -5.94 2.89 -9.04
C PRO A 49 -7.30 3.61 -9.00
N MET A 50 -8.41 2.86 -9.01
CA MET A 50 -9.77 3.41 -8.93
C MET A 50 -10.09 3.99 -7.55
N SER A 51 -9.48 3.46 -6.48
CA SER A 51 -9.57 4.01 -5.12
C SER A 51 -8.66 5.23 -4.94
N MET A 52 -7.54 5.30 -5.67
CA MET A 52 -6.56 6.39 -5.58
C MET A 52 -6.97 7.64 -6.39
N VAL A 53 -7.65 7.46 -7.52
CA VAL A 53 -8.17 8.58 -8.32
C VAL A 53 -9.57 8.87 -7.83
N GLY A 54 -9.74 9.94 -7.05
CA GLY A 54 -11.02 10.40 -6.53
C GLY A 54 -12.06 10.67 -7.62
N MET A 55 -12.68 9.62 -8.16
CA MET A 55 -13.91 9.67 -8.90
C MET A 55 -15.02 9.19 -7.97
N ILE A 56 -15.29 10.00 -6.94
CA ILE A 56 -16.66 10.18 -6.50
C ILE A 56 -17.40 10.69 -7.75
N ARG A 57 -18.02 9.79 -8.51
CA ARG A 57 -19.08 10.21 -9.43
C ARG A 57 -20.23 10.61 -8.53
N SER A 58 -20.30 11.91 -8.24
CA SER A 58 -21.57 12.56 -7.97
C SER A 58 -22.48 12.25 -9.15
N ALA A 59 -23.46 11.40 -8.92
CA ALA A 59 -24.64 11.24 -9.76
C ALA A 59 -25.84 11.18 -8.82
#